data_AF-A0A0M1JF34-F1
#
_entry.id   AF-A0A0M1JF34-F1
#
_cell.length_a   1.000
_cell.length_b   1.000
_cell.length_c   1.000
_cell.angle_alpha   90.00
_cell.angle_beta   90.00
_cell.angle_gamma   90.00
#
_symmetry.space_group_name_H-M   'P 1'
#
loop_
_entity.id
_entity.type
_entity.pdbx_description
1 polymer ?
#
loop_
_entity_poly.entity_id
_entity_poly.type
_entity_poly.pdbx_seq_one_letter_code
_entity_poly.pdbx_strand_id
1 'polypeptide(L)'
;MSYQTNQFILNGTVDFVVSEGLVESKKPYFFIQEFKRHEEYSNPRPQLLAELISAVELNDWQFIKGAYIIGEIWHFVILEKLALHKYQYFISDIFVASKIEDLKSIYKNLLFIKNEIFTRVPDSDM
;
A
#
# COMPACT_ATOMS: atom_id res chain seq x y z
N MET A 1 5.12 -4.63 -10.72
CA MET A 1 5.51 -5.56 -9.63
C MET A 1 5.11 -6.98 -10.01
N SER A 2 5.92 -7.97 -9.62
CA SER A 2 5.68 -9.38 -9.90
C SER A 2 5.86 -10.21 -8.63
N TYR A 3 4.88 -11.06 -8.33
CA TYR A 3 4.98 -12.09 -7.29
C TYR A 3 4.65 -13.44 -7.92
N GLN A 4 5.60 -14.37 -7.88
CA GLN A 4 5.50 -15.66 -8.54
C GLN A 4 5.60 -16.80 -7.54
N THR A 5 4.69 -17.76 -7.66
CA THR A 5 4.73 -19.06 -6.99
C THR A 5 4.76 -20.18 -8.03
N ASN A 6 4.85 -21.42 -7.57
CA ASN A 6 4.71 -22.59 -8.46
C ASN A 6 3.29 -22.75 -9.04
N GLN A 7 2.29 -22.03 -8.48
CA GLN A 7 0.88 -22.19 -8.84
C GLN A 7 0.36 -21.03 -9.69
N PHE A 8 0.86 -19.82 -9.47
CA PHE A 8 0.38 -18.63 -10.15
C PHE A 8 1.44 -17.55 -10.23
N ILE A 9 1.21 -16.60 -11.14
CA ILE A 9 1.98 -15.37 -11.26
C ILE A 9 1.02 -14.22 -11.07
N LEU A 10 1.28 -13.37 -10.07
CA LEU A 10 0.58 -12.12 -9.87
C LEU A 10 1.46 -10.98 -10.39
N ASN A 11 1.05 -10.40 -11.52
CA ASN A 11 1.76 -9.32 -12.21
C ASN A 11 0.83 -8.12 -12.38
N GLY A 12 1.39 -6.91 -12.24
CA GLY A 12 0.65 -5.69 -12.49
C GLY A 12 1.53 -4.45 -12.50
N THR A 13 1.00 -3.39 -13.10
CA THR A 13 1.55 -2.03 -12.98
C THR A 13 0.99 -1.40 -11.71
N VAL A 14 1.88 -0.79 -10.94
CA VAL A 14 1.54 -0.12 -9.68
C VAL A 14 1.55 1.38 -9.95
N ASP A 15 0.52 2.09 -9.49
CA ASP A 15 0.41 3.54 -9.68
C ASP A 15 1.42 4.29 -8.81
N PHE A 16 1.43 3.98 -7.51
CA PHE A 16 2.36 4.56 -6.56
C PHE A 16 2.82 3.53 -5.54
N VAL A 17 4.14 3.41 -5.40
CA VAL A 17 4.80 2.57 -4.42
C VAL A 17 5.97 3.31 -3.78
N VAL A 18 6.09 3.20 -2.47
CA VAL A 18 7.33 3.51 -1.75
C VAL A 18 8.09 2.19 -1.62
N SER A 19 9.30 2.12 -2.12
CA SER A 19 10.11 0.90 -2.10
C SER A 19 11.59 1.19 -1.91
N GLU A 20 12.33 0.22 -1.40
CA GLU A 20 13.79 0.21 -1.45
C GLU A 20 14.30 0.02 -2.87
N GLY A 21 15.42 0.67 -3.21
CA GLY A 21 16.13 0.51 -4.47
C GLY A 21 16.22 1.81 -5.29
N LEU A 22 17.34 1.97 -6.00
CA LEU A 22 17.63 3.19 -6.78
C LEU A 22 17.11 3.12 -8.22
N VAL A 23 17.33 1.98 -8.89
CA VAL A 23 16.95 1.76 -10.30
C VAL A 23 15.75 0.82 -10.40
N GLU A 24 15.72 -0.21 -9.56
CA GLU A 24 14.63 -1.19 -9.51
C GLU A 24 14.07 -1.27 -8.09
N SER A 25 12.75 -1.38 -7.99
CA SER A 25 12.05 -1.60 -6.72
C SER A 25 12.37 -3.01 -6.21
N LYS A 26 13.06 -3.09 -5.06
CA LYS A 26 13.42 -4.36 -4.40
C LYS A 26 12.44 -4.76 -3.31
N LYS A 27 12.13 -3.82 -2.41
CA LYS A 27 11.34 -4.09 -1.20
C LYS A 27 10.22 -3.06 -1.04
N PRO A 28 8.97 -3.38 -1.42
CA PRO A 28 7.86 -2.45 -1.31
C PRO A 28 7.44 -2.20 0.14
N TYR A 29 7.25 -0.95 0.52
CA TYR A 29 6.94 -0.53 1.89
C TYR A 29 5.49 -0.06 2.06
N PHE A 30 4.98 0.63 1.05
CA PHE A 30 3.67 1.27 1.10
C PHE A 30 3.15 1.52 -0.32
N PHE A 31 1.83 1.44 -0.49
CA PHE A 31 1.15 1.63 -1.77
C PHE A 31 0.08 2.70 -1.67
N ILE A 32 -0.08 3.50 -2.73
CA ILE A 32 -1.23 4.38 -2.92
C ILE A 32 -1.88 4.05 -4.26
N GLN A 33 -3.18 3.78 -4.24
CA GLN A 33 -3.99 3.57 -5.44
C GLN A 33 -4.97 4.71 -5.62
N GLU A 34 -4.85 5.48 -6.71
CA GLU A 34 -5.77 6.58 -7.01
C GLU A 34 -6.81 6.16 -8.03
N PHE A 35 -8.08 6.19 -7.64
CA PHE A 35 -9.17 5.85 -8.52
C PHE A 35 -9.79 7.08 -9.18
N LYS A 36 -9.56 7.21 -10.48
CA LYS A 36 -10.16 8.26 -11.33
C LYS A 36 -11.50 7.78 -11.89
N ARG A 37 -12.58 8.10 -11.16
CA ARG A 37 -13.97 7.79 -11.52
C ARG A 37 -14.41 8.18 -12.94
N HIS A 38 -13.69 9.08 -13.60
CA HIS A 38 -14.06 9.59 -14.92
C HIS A 38 -13.63 8.68 -16.09
N GLU A 39 -12.73 7.72 -15.88
CA GLU A 39 -12.16 6.96 -17.00
C GLU A 39 -12.63 5.50 -17.07
N GLU A 40 -13.05 4.83 -15.98
CA GLU A 40 -13.58 3.45 -16.05
C GLU A 40 -14.27 3.01 -14.74
N TYR A 41 -15.22 2.06 -14.81
CA TYR A 41 -15.81 1.37 -13.65
C TYR A 41 -14.78 0.38 -13.04
N SER A 42 -13.69 0.88 -12.50
CA SER A 42 -12.72 0.07 -11.74
C SER A 42 -12.97 0.18 -10.23
N ASN A 43 -12.63 -0.85 -9.46
CA ASN A 43 -12.65 -0.81 -8.00
C ASN A 43 -11.19 -0.81 -7.54
N PRO A 44 -10.72 0.23 -6.82
CA PRO A 44 -9.31 0.30 -6.41
C PRO A 44 -8.95 -0.77 -5.38
N ARG A 45 -9.93 -1.35 -4.67
CA ARG A 45 -9.68 -2.26 -3.55
C ARG A 45 -9.06 -3.59 -4.00
N PRO A 46 -9.58 -4.31 -5.02
CA PRO A 46 -8.92 -5.52 -5.54
C PRO A 46 -7.47 -5.30 -5.98
N GLN A 47 -7.17 -4.19 -6.66
CA GLN A 47 -5.81 -3.89 -7.11
C GLN A 47 -4.89 -3.64 -5.92
N LEU A 48 -5.30 -2.78 -4.99
CA LEU A 48 -4.51 -2.54 -3.78
C LEU A 48 -4.33 -3.83 -2.94
N LEU A 49 -5.37 -4.66 -2.83
CA LEU A 49 -5.28 -5.93 -2.10
C LEU A 49 -4.25 -6.87 -2.74
N ALA A 50 -4.24 -6.98 -4.07
CA ALA A 50 -3.26 -7.77 -4.80
C ALA A 50 -1.83 -7.26 -4.55
N GLU A 51 -1.64 -5.94 -4.58
CA GLU A 51 -0.34 -5.31 -4.30
C GLU A 51 0.15 -5.59 -2.88
N LEU A 52 -0.73 -5.45 -1.89
CA LEU A 52 -0.40 -5.72 -0.50
C LEU A 52 -0.08 -7.19 -0.25
N ILE A 53 -0.82 -8.13 -0.87
CA ILE A 53 -0.51 -9.56 -0.78
C ILE A 53 0.84 -9.85 -1.42
N SER A 54 1.11 -9.32 -2.62
CA SER A 54 2.42 -9.50 -3.26
C SER A 54 3.56 -8.99 -2.38
N ALA A 55 3.43 -7.79 -1.83
CA ALA A 55 4.50 -7.18 -1.06
C ALA A 55 4.69 -7.83 0.32
N VAL A 56 3.63 -8.24 1.02
CA VAL A 56 3.76 -8.93 2.31
C VAL A 56 4.46 -10.28 2.14
N GLU A 57 4.21 -10.97 1.02
CA GLU A 57 4.88 -12.23 0.68
C GLU A 57 6.33 -12.01 0.20
N LEU A 58 6.57 -11.05 -0.69
CA LEU A 58 7.92 -10.74 -1.20
C LEU A 58 8.87 -10.28 -0.09
N ASN A 59 8.35 -9.55 0.90
CA ASN A 59 9.14 -9.04 2.00
C ASN A 59 9.30 -10.04 3.16
N ASP A 60 8.58 -11.16 3.14
CA ASP A 60 8.39 -12.07 4.28
C ASP A 60 7.93 -11.33 5.55
N TRP A 61 6.89 -10.52 5.41
CA TRP A 61 6.37 -9.68 6.48
C TRP A 61 5.08 -10.24 7.08
N GLN A 62 4.75 -9.81 8.29
CA GLN A 62 3.51 -10.19 8.94
C GLN A 62 2.39 -9.18 8.67
N PHE A 63 2.73 -7.91 8.45
CA PHE A 63 1.76 -6.88 8.07
C PHE A 63 2.34 -5.88 7.07
N ILE A 64 1.46 -5.28 6.27
CA ILE A 64 1.80 -4.18 5.36
C ILE A 64 0.66 -3.15 5.31
N LYS A 65 1.01 -1.89 5.05
CA LYS A 65 0.06 -0.78 4.98
C LYS A 65 -0.08 -0.26 3.55
N GLY A 66 -1.24 0.31 3.25
CA GLY A 66 -1.50 1.00 1.99
C GLY A 66 -2.57 2.08 2.16
N ALA A 67 -2.89 2.76 1.07
CA ALA A 67 -4.06 3.62 0.97
C ALA A 67 -4.68 3.52 -0.42
N TYR A 68 -5.99 3.76 -0.49
CA TYR A 68 -6.64 4.05 -1.76
C TYR A 68 -7.45 5.34 -1.67
N ILE A 69 -7.57 6.01 -2.81
CA ILE A 69 -8.16 7.33 -2.94
C ILE A 69 -9.27 7.26 -3.99
N ILE A 70 -10.42 7.86 -3.70
CA ILE A 70 -11.54 8.01 -4.64
C ILE A 70 -11.96 9.48 -4.65
N GLY A 71 -11.47 10.24 -5.63
CA GLY A 71 -11.62 11.71 -5.62
C GLY A 71 -10.92 12.30 -4.40
N GLU A 72 -11.67 12.95 -3.51
CA GLU A 72 -11.13 13.51 -2.25
C GLU A 72 -11.16 12.54 -1.07
N ILE A 73 -11.74 11.34 -1.23
CA ILE A 73 -11.94 10.36 -0.17
C ILE A 73 -10.70 9.48 -0.05
N TRP A 74 -10.09 9.46 1.13
CA TRP A 74 -8.97 8.60 1.48
C TRP A 74 -9.40 7.49 2.43
N HIS A 75 -8.90 6.29 2.16
CA HIS A 75 -8.94 5.15 3.05
C HIS A 75 -7.53 4.63 3.28
N PHE A 76 -7.15 4.44 4.54
CA PHE A 76 -5.93 3.73 4.90
C PHE A 76 -6.26 2.28 5.20
N VAL A 77 -5.34 1.39 4.85
CA VAL A 77 -5.54 -0.06 4.98
C VAL A 77 -4.33 -0.75 5.57
N ILE A 78 -4.61 -1.82 6.30
CA ILE A 78 -3.62 -2.74 6.84
C ILE A 78 -3.99 -4.15 6.37
N LEU A 79 -3.03 -4.85 5.79
CA LEU A 79 -3.14 -6.28 5.51
C LEU A 79 -2.24 -7.02 6.49
N GLU A 80 -2.81 -8.00 7.20
CA GLU A 80 -2.11 -8.89 8.11
C GLU A 80 -2.10 -10.32 7.54
N LYS A 81 -0.93 -10.95 7.51
CA LYS A 81 -0.73 -12.35 7.14
C LYS A 81 -0.84 -13.24 8.38
N LEU A 82 -1.96 -13.96 8.50
CA LEU A 82 -2.25 -14.80 9.67
C LEU A 82 -1.64 -16.20 9.54
N ALA A 83 -1.62 -16.74 8.32
CA ALA A 83 -1.03 -18.03 7.99
C ALA A 83 -0.77 -18.10 6.47
N LEU A 84 -0.26 -19.24 5.99
CA LEU A 84 -0.14 -19.51 4.55
C LEU A 84 -1.50 -19.33 3.87
N HIS A 85 -1.55 -18.43 2.87
CA HIS A 85 -2.76 -18.08 2.10
C HIS A 85 -3.94 -17.56 2.94
N LYS A 86 -3.70 -17.10 4.17
CA LYS A 86 -4.73 -16.55 5.05
C LYS A 86 -4.35 -15.14 5.49
N TYR A 87 -5.18 -14.19 5.09
CA TYR A 87 -4.95 -12.76 5.35
C TYR A 87 -6.17 -12.11 5.98
N GLN A 88 -5.93 -11.05 6.76
CA GLN A 88 -6.95 -10.18 7.31
C GLN A 88 -6.74 -8.76 6.81
N TYR A 89 -7.81 -8.15 6.28
CA TYR A 89 -7.77 -6.84 5.64
C TYR A 89 -8.60 -5.85 6.46
N PHE A 90 -7.96 -4.79 6.91
CA PHE A 90 -8.57 -3.73 7.71
C PHE A 90 -8.61 -2.44 6.90
N ILE A 91 -9.73 -1.72 7.00
CA ILE A 91 -9.94 -0.42 6.37
C ILE A 91 -10.25 0.58 7.46
N SER A 92 -9.61 1.74 7.43
CA SER A 92 -9.90 2.85 8.32
C SER A 92 -11.27 3.46 8.04
N ASP A 93 -11.71 4.32 8.96
CA ASP A 93 -12.71 5.34 8.64
C ASP A 93 -12.27 6.24 7.47
N ILE A 94 -13.24 6.95 6.91
CA ILE A 94 -13.05 7.86 5.78
C ILE A 94 -12.36 9.15 6.24
N PHE A 95 -11.38 9.60 5.45
CA PHE A 95 -10.82 10.94 5.54
C PHE A 95 -11.15 11.72 4.26
N VAL A 96 -11.71 12.92 4.38
CA VAL A 96 -12.09 13.76 3.24
C VAL A 96 -11.06 14.89 3.06
N ALA A 97 -10.26 14.85 2.00
CA ALA A 97 -9.14 15.76 1.81
C ALA A 97 -9.52 17.26 1.70
N SER A 98 -10.76 17.58 1.33
CA SER A 98 -11.28 18.97 1.32
C SER A 98 -11.64 19.51 2.71
N LYS A 99 -11.70 18.64 3.74
CA LYS A 99 -11.89 19.06 5.14
C LYS A 99 -10.54 19.21 5.80
N ILE A 100 -10.27 20.41 6.34
CA ILE A 100 -8.95 20.73 6.91
C ILE A 100 -8.51 19.78 8.05
N GLU A 101 -9.42 19.30 8.89
CA GLU A 101 -9.08 18.38 9.98
C GLU A 101 -8.76 16.96 9.46
N ASP A 102 -9.47 16.50 8.44
CA ASP A 102 -9.19 15.22 7.79
C ASP A 102 -7.88 15.31 6.99
N LEU A 103 -7.63 16.43 6.31
CA LEU A 103 -6.38 16.69 5.59
C LEU A 103 -5.16 16.64 6.53
N LYS A 104 -5.26 17.29 7.70
CA LYS A 104 -4.23 17.19 8.75
C LYS A 104 -4.03 15.74 9.20
N SER A 105 -5.10 14.96 9.28
CA SER A 105 -5.04 13.56 9.70
C SER A 105 -4.42 12.66 8.63
N ILE A 106 -4.75 12.86 7.36
CA ILE A 106 -4.09 12.22 6.21
C ILE A 106 -2.59 12.50 6.25
N TYR A 107 -2.19 13.77 6.44
CA TYR A 107 -0.78 14.15 6.53
C TYR A 107 -0.07 13.46 7.71
N LYS A 108 -0.71 13.40 8.89
CA LYS A 108 -0.16 12.68 10.05
C LYS A 108 0.03 11.19 9.79
N ASN A 109 -0.93 10.53 9.14
CA ASN A 109 -0.81 9.11 8.78
C ASN A 109 0.35 8.88 7.81
N LEU A 110 0.50 9.71 6.78
CA LEU A 110 1.62 9.63 5.84
C LEU A 110 2.97 9.90 6.52
N LEU A 111 3.03 10.86 7.43
CA LEU A 111 4.24 11.14 8.21
C LEU A 111 4.61 9.98 9.14
N PHE A 112 3.62 9.34 9.76
CA PHE A 112 3.82 8.14 10.56
C PHE A 112 4.42 7.02 9.71
N ILE A 113 3.83 6.75 8.53
CA ILE A 113 4.33 5.72 7.60
C ILE A 113 5.77 6.03 7.19
N LYS A 114 6.07 7.29 6.84
CA LYS A 114 7.42 7.74 6.51
C LYS A 114 8.39 7.38 7.66
N ASN A 115 8.13 7.83 8.88
CA ASN A 115 9.02 7.60 10.02
C ASN A 115 9.17 6.11 10.34
N GLU A 116 8.09 5.33 10.20
CA GLU A 116 8.11 3.88 10.37
C GLU A 116 9.04 3.20 9.35
N ILE A 117 9.05 3.66 8.10
CA ILE A 117 9.95 3.16 7.05
C ILE A 117 11.40 3.52 7.37
N PHE A 118 11.69 4.77 7.75
CA PHE A 118 13.04 5.18 8.15
C PHE A 118 13.57 4.37 9.33
N THR A 119 12.71 3.97 10.27
CA THR A 119 13.13 3.11 11.40
C THR A 119 13.49 1.69 10.95
N ARG A 120 13.02 1.24 9.78
CA ARG A 120 13.28 -0.09 9.22
C ARG A 120 14.45 -0.14 8.24
N VAL A 121 14.91 1.00 7.73
CA VAL A 121 16.01 1.11 6.78
C VAL A 121 17.27 1.56 7.54
N PRO A 122 18.33 0.73 7.63
CA PRO A 122 19.58 1.14 8.25
C PRO A 122 20.22 2.33 7.50
N ASP A 123 20.89 3.22 8.24
CA ASP A 123 21.59 4.40 7.67
C ASP A 123 22.67 4.06 6.63
N SER A 124 23.05 2.78 6.48
CA SER A 124 24.07 2.34 5.52
C SER A 124 23.60 2.27 4.06
N ASP A 125 22.29 2.43 3.81
CA ASP A 125 21.67 2.28 2.48
C ASP A 125 21.11 3.60 1.91
N MET A 126 21.39 4.74 2.56
CA MET A 126 21.13 6.11 2.05
C MET A 126 22.40 6.75 1.48
#